data_AF-A0A7V0SC03-F1
#
_entry.id   AF-A0A7V0SC03-F1
#
_cell.length_a   1.000
_cell.length_b   1.000
_cell.length_c   1.000
_cell.angle_alpha   90.00
_cell.angle_beta   90.00
_cell.angle_gamma   90.00
#
_symmetry.space_group_name_H-M   'P 1'
#
loop_
_entity.id
_entity.type
_entity.pdbx_description
1 polymer ?
#
loop_
_entity_poly.entity_id
_entity_poly.type
_entity_poly.pdbx_seq_one_letter_code
_entity_poly.pdbx_strand_id
1 'polypeptide(L)'
;MKKNAVSFLPAVVLVLSAAVAPLSAHSEMPVPLEQAVKSAGCVAVAVIKDIRITRNRCETATEIRVKLLEFIRGTCPVTDVSFMYTVHHWKRARFPWQEECPSVHYTAPPRLADPRKGQRVIVTVGYFKDWKNYYATSMSDIARRREIEKMK
;
A
#
# COMPACT_ATOMS: atom_id res chain seq x y z
N MET A 1 -76.98 -19.76 -22.77
CA MET A 1 -76.31 -19.81 -21.45
C MET A 1 -74.85 -19.42 -21.67
N LYS A 2 -74.49 -18.14 -21.53
CA LYS A 2 -73.79 -17.53 -20.37
C LYS A 2 -72.49 -18.25 -19.93
N LYS A 3 -71.37 -17.59 -20.30
CA LYS A 3 -70.09 -17.38 -19.60
C LYS A 3 -69.18 -18.60 -19.38
N ASN A 4 -67.93 -18.53 -19.87
CA ASN A 4 -66.79 -18.02 -19.08
C ASN A 4 -65.51 -17.99 -19.94
N ALA A 5 -64.91 -16.82 -20.03
CA ALA A 5 -63.52 -16.63 -20.42
C ALA A 5 -62.63 -16.98 -19.22
N VAL A 6 -61.52 -17.69 -19.47
CA VAL A 6 -60.37 -17.71 -18.56
C VAL A 6 -59.11 -17.64 -19.42
N SER A 7 -58.59 -16.42 -19.56
CA SER A 7 -57.20 -16.13 -19.87
C SER A 7 -56.38 -16.52 -18.66
N PHE A 8 -55.27 -17.26 -18.80
CA PHE A 8 -54.10 -17.12 -17.91
C PHE A 8 -52.84 -17.68 -18.60
N LEU A 9 -51.95 -16.76 -19.01
CA LEU A 9 -50.52 -17.01 -19.20
C LEU A 9 -49.88 -17.47 -17.88
N PRO A 10 -48.86 -18.34 -17.93
CA PRO A 10 -47.73 -18.18 -17.01
C PRO A 10 -46.40 -18.24 -17.79
N ALA A 11 -45.64 -17.15 -17.73
CA ALA A 11 -44.52 -16.93 -16.81
C ALA A 11 -43.19 -17.23 -17.53
N VAL A 12 -42.72 -16.29 -18.36
CA VAL A 12 -41.68 -15.33 -17.96
C VAL A 12 -40.56 -16.01 -17.19
N VAL A 13 -39.47 -16.27 -17.94
CA VAL A 13 -38.13 -16.63 -17.49
C VAL A 13 -37.74 -15.74 -16.30
N LEU A 14 -37.74 -16.31 -15.10
CA LEU A 14 -37.14 -15.67 -13.94
C LEU A 14 -35.63 -15.92 -14.04
N VAL A 15 -34.96 -14.98 -14.72
CA VAL A 15 -33.51 -14.86 -14.74
C VAL A 15 -33.03 -14.92 -13.28
N LEU A 16 -32.18 -15.90 -12.97
CA LEU A 16 -31.37 -15.91 -11.77
C LEU A 16 -30.55 -14.62 -11.74
N SER A 17 -31.08 -13.59 -11.10
CA SER A 17 -30.28 -12.48 -10.59
C SER A 17 -29.51 -13.04 -9.39
N ALA A 18 -28.46 -13.82 -9.69
CA ALA A 18 -27.35 -13.98 -8.77
C ALA A 18 -26.79 -12.57 -8.56
N ALA A 19 -27.31 -11.89 -7.54
CA ALA A 19 -26.68 -10.74 -6.96
C ALA A 19 -25.33 -11.25 -6.45
N VAL A 20 -24.32 -11.17 -7.33
CA VAL A 20 -22.93 -11.32 -6.95
C VAL A 20 -22.69 -10.19 -5.97
N ALA A 21 -22.82 -10.49 -4.68
CA ALA A 21 -22.36 -9.59 -3.64
C ALA A 21 -20.94 -9.18 -4.03
N PRO A 22 -20.59 -7.88 -3.98
CA PRO A 22 -19.23 -7.47 -4.25
C PRO A 22 -18.36 -8.10 -3.16
N LEU A 23 -17.77 -9.25 -3.47
CA LEU A 23 -16.69 -9.87 -2.72
C LEU A 23 -15.69 -8.75 -2.46
N SER A 24 -15.60 -8.31 -1.19
CA SER A 24 -14.95 -7.08 -0.74
C SER A 24 -13.75 -6.76 -1.61
N ALA A 25 -13.85 -5.70 -2.41
CA ALA A 25 -12.79 -5.35 -3.34
C ALA A 25 -11.52 -5.04 -2.56
N HIS A 26 -10.43 -5.71 -2.92
CA HIS A 26 -9.10 -5.42 -2.41
C HIS A 26 -8.82 -3.91 -2.47
N SER A 27 -8.41 -3.32 -1.35
CA SER A 27 -8.19 -1.87 -1.29
C SER A 27 -6.91 -1.53 -0.53
N GLU A 28 -6.09 -0.72 -1.17
CA GLU A 28 -4.91 -0.08 -0.61
C GLU A 28 -5.31 1.32 -0.11
N MET A 29 -5.09 1.59 1.18
CA MET A 29 -5.38 2.89 1.80
C MET A 29 -4.08 3.68 1.92
N PRO A 30 -3.79 4.62 1.02
CA PRO A 30 -2.53 5.36 1.06
C PRO A 30 -2.51 6.33 2.25
N VAL A 31 -1.43 6.32 3.02
CA VAL A 31 -1.16 7.36 4.01
C VAL A 31 -0.72 8.63 3.26
N PRO A 32 -1.35 9.79 3.52
CA PRO A 32 -0.89 11.06 2.95
C PRO A 32 0.54 11.38 3.38
N LEU A 33 1.35 11.90 2.46
CA LEU A 33 2.73 12.29 2.78
C LEU A 33 2.79 13.30 3.93
N GLU A 34 1.88 14.28 3.94
CA GLU A 34 1.82 15.28 5.01
C GLU A 34 1.64 14.64 6.39
N GLN A 35 0.76 13.62 6.50
CA GLN A 35 0.57 12.89 7.75
C GLN A 35 1.84 12.15 8.16
N ALA A 36 2.53 11.49 7.22
CA ALA A 36 3.80 10.83 7.50
C ALA A 36 4.88 11.81 7.94
N VAL A 37 4.96 13.00 7.32
CA VAL A 37 5.91 14.05 7.69
C VAL A 37 5.62 14.57 9.08
N LYS A 38 4.36 14.92 9.41
CA LYS A 38 3.98 15.47 10.72
C LYS A 38 4.20 14.48 11.87
N SER A 39 3.91 13.20 11.65
CA SER A 39 4.08 12.14 12.66
C SER A 39 5.52 11.63 12.81
N ALA A 40 6.44 12.04 11.93
CA ALA A 40 7.83 11.58 11.97
C ALA A 40 8.59 12.10 13.20
N GLY A 41 9.47 11.27 13.75
CA GLY A 41 10.45 11.69 14.76
C GLY A 41 11.59 12.50 14.14
N CYS A 42 12.03 12.13 12.94
CA CYS A 42 12.89 12.97 12.11
C CYS A 42 12.56 12.84 10.61
N VAL A 43 12.97 13.84 9.84
CA VAL A 43 12.87 13.87 8.37
C VAL A 43 14.27 14.11 7.84
N ALA A 44 14.73 13.28 6.90
CA ALA A 44 16.10 13.32 6.42
C ALA A 44 16.19 13.09 4.91
N VAL A 45 17.20 13.71 4.30
CA VAL A 45 17.73 13.25 3.01
C VAL A 45 18.55 12.00 3.26
N ALA A 46 18.33 10.98 2.45
CA ALA A 46 19.04 9.71 2.53
C ALA A 46 19.48 9.24 1.13
N VAL A 47 20.36 8.24 1.09
CA VAL A 47 20.73 7.52 -0.14
C VAL A 47 20.34 6.06 -0.03
N ILE A 48 19.73 5.52 -1.08
CA ILE A 48 19.37 4.10 -1.14
C ILE A 48 20.64 3.24 -1.26
N LYS A 49 20.85 2.34 -0.30
CA LYS A 49 22.01 1.45 -0.21
C LYS A 49 21.72 0.08 -0.83
N ASP A 50 20.55 -0.46 -0.55
CA ASP A 50 20.16 -1.80 -0.97
C ASP A 50 18.64 -1.85 -1.18
N ILE A 51 18.21 -2.69 -2.12
CA ILE A 51 16.80 -2.94 -2.40
C ILE A 51 16.63 -4.45 -2.51
N ARG A 52 15.80 -5.02 -1.65
CA ARG A 52 15.45 -6.43 -1.65
C ARG A 52 13.98 -6.58 -1.95
N ILE A 53 13.67 -7.38 -2.96
CA ILE A 53 12.29 -7.64 -3.39
C ILE A 53 12.04 -9.13 -3.27
N THR A 54 11.10 -9.51 -2.42
CA THR A 54 10.63 -10.88 -2.28
C THR A 54 9.24 -10.96 -2.88
N ARG A 55 9.06 -11.86 -3.85
CA ARG A 55 7.78 -12.05 -4.56
C ARG A 55 7.25 -13.44 -4.30
N ASN A 56 5.98 -13.50 -3.94
CA ASN A 56 5.20 -14.72 -4.08
C ASN A 56 3.96 -14.42 -4.95
N ARG A 57 3.03 -15.37 -5.01
CA ARG A 57 1.83 -15.23 -5.84
C ARG A 57 0.90 -14.12 -5.35
N CYS A 58 0.76 -14.00 -4.02
CA CYS A 58 -0.25 -13.17 -3.38
C CYS A 58 0.32 -11.88 -2.78
N GLU A 59 1.63 -11.69 -2.75
CA GLU A 59 2.22 -10.45 -2.31
C GLU A 59 3.62 -10.18 -2.90
N THR A 60 4.04 -8.94 -2.78
CA THR A 60 5.39 -8.47 -3.09
C THR A 60 5.88 -7.62 -1.95
N ALA A 61 6.83 -8.15 -1.19
CA ALA A 61 7.48 -7.45 -0.10
C ALA A 61 8.74 -6.76 -0.62
N THR A 62 8.89 -5.49 -0.28
CA THR A 62 10.05 -4.66 -0.62
C THR A 62 10.69 -4.13 0.64
N GLU A 63 11.98 -4.43 0.85
CA GLU A 63 12.83 -3.84 1.88
C GLU A 63 13.86 -2.93 1.19
N ILE A 64 13.88 -1.66 1.57
CA ILE A 64 14.84 -0.67 1.07
C ILE A 64 15.69 -0.19 2.24
N ARG A 65 16.99 -0.42 2.18
CA ARG A 65 17.93 0.10 3.18
C ARG A 65 18.46 1.44 2.72
N VAL A 66 18.41 2.44 3.60
CA VAL A 66 18.88 3.79 3.30
C VAL A 66 19.88 4.25 4.35
N LYS A 67 20.84 5.05 3.90
CA LYS A 67 21.77 5.77 4.78
C LYS A 67 21.35 7.23 4.85
N LEU A 68 21.10 7.75 6.05
CA LEU A 68 20.77 9.14 6.30
C LEU A 68 22.00 10.02 6.07
N LEU A 69 21.80 11.15 5.40
CA LEU A 69 22.86 12.08 4.99
C LEU A 69 22.70 13.46 5.64
N GLU A 70 21.49 14.00 5.62
CA GLU A 70 21.19 15.38 6.06
C GLU A 70 19.82 15.40 6.74
N PHE A 71 19.71 16.06 7.89
CA PHE A 71 18.42 16.21 8.58
C PHE A 71 17.71 17.48 8.12
N ILE A 72 16.47 17.32 7.66
CA ILE A 72 15.56 18.42 7.31
C ILE A 72 14.79 18.88 8.57
N ARG A 73 14.37 17.92 9.41
CA ARG A 73 13.61 18.18 10.65
C ARG A 73 13.96 17.15 11.71
N GLY A 74 14.12 17.61 12.95
CA GLY A 74 14.49 16.76 14.08
C GLY A 74 15.89 16.17 13.92
N THR A 75 16.21 15.20 14.77
CA THR A 75 17.45 14.42 14.72
C THR A 75 17.11 12.95 14.94
N CYS A 76 17.85 12.05 14.27
CA CYS A 76 17.74 10.62 14.50
C CYS A 76 19.06 10.08 15.08
N PRO A 77 19.02 9.20 16.09
CA PRO A 77 20.24 8.63 16.70
C PRO A 77 20.87 7.51 15.86
N VAL A 78 20.36 7.26 14.66
CA VAL A 78 20.78 6.19 13.75
C VAL A 78 21.19 6.77 12.41
N THR A 79 22.14 6.12 11.74
CA THR A 79 22.61 6.51 10.41
C THR A 79 21.98 5.68 9.30
N ASP A 80 21.51 4.48 9.61
CA ASP A 80 20.97 3.53 8.63
C ASP A 80 19.60 3.06 9.11
N VAL A 81 18.62 3.06 8.21
CA VAL A 81 17.26 2.60 8.51
C VAL A 81 16.71 1.79 7.34
N SER A 82 15.77 0.89 7.65
CA SER A 82 15.02 0.16 6.64
C SER A 82 13.65 0.79 6.43
N PHE A 83 13.24 0.89 5.17
CA PHE A 83 11.87 1.15 4.73
C PHE A 83 11.30 -0.16 4.19
N MET A 84 10.15 -0.58 4.72
CA MET A 84 9.53 -1.85 4.33
C MET A 84 8.08 -1.62 3.95
N TYR A 85 7.66 -2.22 2.84
CA TYR A 85 6.25 -2.25 2.46
C TYR A 85 5.92 -3.53 1.69
N THR A 86 4.67 -3.96 1.79
CA THR A 86 4.14 -5.13 1.09
C THR A 86 2.98 -4.70 0.22
N VAL A 87 2.98 -5.12 -1.04
CA VAL A 87 1.84 -5.01 -1.94
C VAL A 87 1.16 -6.36 -1.99
N HIS A 88 -0.07 -6.44 -1.53
CA HIS A 88 -0.88 -7.66 -1.62
C HIS A 88 -1.59 -7.71 -2.98
N HIS A 89 -1.70 -8.89 -3.58
CA HIS A 89 -2.33 -9.12 -4.87
C HIS A 89 -3.64 -9.87 -4.67
N TRP A 90 -4.67 -9.50 -5.43
CA TRP A 90 -5.98 -10.14 -5.39
C TRP A 90 -6.25 -10.91 -6.68
N LYS A 91 -6.98 -12.03 -6.56
CA LYS A 91 -7.41 -12.87 -7.69
C LYS A 91 -6.27 -13.26 -8.67
N ARG A 92 -5.25 -13.95 -8.14
CA ARG A 92 -4.06 -14.41 -8.88
C ARG A 92 -3.94 -15.94 -8.96
N ALA A 93 -5.04 -16.67 -9.08
CA ALA A 93 -4.98 -18.07 -9.54
C ALA A 93 -4.43 -18.12 -10.97
N ARG A 94 -3.46 -19.01 -11.22
CA ARG A 94 -2.93 -19.26 -12.57
C ARG A 94 -3.56 -20.49 -13.22
N PHE A 95 -4.12 -21.37 -12.41
CA PHE A 95 -4.73 -22.63 -12.83
C PHE A 95 -6.08 -22.83 -12.12
N PRO A 96 -7.03 -23.56 -12.73
CA PRO A 96 -8.37 -23.76 -12.18
C PRO A 96 -8.42 -24.45 -10.80
N TRP A 97 -7.39 -25.23 -10.43
CA TRP A 97 -7.31 -25.94 -9.15
C TRP A 97 -6.58 -25.14 -8.05
N GLN A 98 -6.12 -23.91 -8.35
CA GLN A 98 -5.48 -23.05 -7.36
C GLN A 98 -6.49 -22.10 -6.71
N GLU A 99 -6.45 -22.00 -5.39
CA GLU A 99 -7.25 -21.02 -4.65
C GLU A 99 -6.84 -19.59 -5.01
N GLU A 100 -7.80 -18.67 -5.06
CA GLU A 100 -7.52 -17.26 -5.30
C GLU A 100 -6.77 -16.62 -4.13
N CYS A 101 -5.92 -15.62 -4.43
CA CYS A 101 -5.31 -14.82 -3.37
C CYS A 101 -6.40 -14.05 -2.61
N PRO A 102 -6.33 -14.00 -1.26
CA PRO A 102 -7.38 -13.41 -0.45
C PRO A 102 -7.52 -11.91 -0.73
N SER A 103 -8.74 -11.40 -0.56
CA SER A 103 -8.93 -9.95 -0.52
C SER A 103 -8.48 -9.43 0.84
N VAL A 104 -7.66 -8.39 0.84
CA VAL A 104 -7.15 -7.74 2.04
C VAL A 104 -7.25 -6.22 1.88
N HIS A 105 -7.49 -5.55 2.99
CA HIS A 105 -7.43 -4.10 3.12
C HIS A 105 -6.21 -3.75 3.95
N TYR A 106 -5.38 -2.84 3.47
CA TYR A 106 -4.14 -2.48 4.17
C TYR A 106 -3.76 -1.04 3.91
N THR A 107 -3.06 -0.48 4.89
CA THR A 107 -2.51 0.86 4.82
C THR A 107 -1.17 0.83 4.12
N ALA A 108 -0.97 1.71 3.15
CA ALA A 108 0.29 1.82 2.42
C ALA A 108 1.04 3.10 2.79
N PRO A 109 2.31 3.01 3.22
CA PRO A 109 3.11 4.19 3.46
C PRO A 109 3.37 4.95 2.15
N PRO A 110 3.60 6.28 2.19
CA PRO A 110 4.08 7.01 1.03
C PRO A 110 5.40 6.39 0.60
N ARG A 111 5.47 5.94 -0.66
CA ARG A 111 6.61 5.22 -1.21
C ARG A 111 6.98 5.78 -2.56
N LEU A 112 8.26 5.63 -2.90
CA LEU A 112 8.79 5.99 -4.20
C LEU A 112 8.33 4.97 -5.26
N ALA A 113 7.94 5.45 -6.44
CA ALA A 113 7.43 4.59 -7.51
C ALA A 113 8.52 3.69 -8.14
N ASP A 114 9.72 4.23 -8.35
CA ASP A 114 10.86 3.52 -8.96
C ASP A 114 12.15 3.76 -8.15
N PRO A 115 12.33 3.05 -7.02
CA PRO A 115 13.51 3.21 -6.20
C PRO A 115 14.75 2.61 -6.87
N ARG A 116 15.84 3.36 -6.89
CA ARG A 116 17.13 2.91 -7.46
C ARG A 116 18.25 3.00 -6.44
N LYS A 117 19.14 2.01 -6.44
CA LYS A 117 20.36 2.04 -5.61
C LYS A 117 21.20 3.27 -5.96
N GLY A 118 21.68 3.99 -4.94
CA GLY A 118 22.41 5.25 -5.09
C GLY A 118 21.52 6.49 -5.25
N GLN A 119 20.21 6.34 -5.42
CA GLN A 119 19.29 7.48 -5.52
C GLN A 119 19.19 8.21 -4.19
N ARG A 120 19.21 9.55 -4.26
CA ARG A 120 18.89 10.42 -3.12
C ARG A 120 17.39 10.53 -2.98
N VAL A 121 16.91 10.36 -1.76
CA VAL A 121 15.48 10.37 -1.40
C VAL A 121 15.27 11.16 -0.12
N ILE A 122 14.02 11.50 0.16
CA ILE A 122 13.61 12.01 1.46
C ILE A 122 12.88 10.90 2.20
N VAL A 123 13.26 10.67 3.45
CA VAL A 123 12.62 9.69 4.31
C VAL A 123 12.12 10.35 5.58
N THR A 124 10.97 9.88 6.06
CA THR A 124 10.52 10.11 7.42
C THR A 124 10.91 8.92 8.27
N VAL A 125 11.34 9.15 9.51
CA VAL A 125 11.79 8.08 10.41
C VAL A 125 11.00 8.13 11.71
N GLY A 126 10.56 6.96 12.17
CA GLY A 126 9.87 6.77 13.43
C GLY A 126 10.52 5.68 14.27
N TYR A 127 10.41 5.81 15.60
CA TYR A 127 10.79 4.76 16.54
C TYR A 127 9.61 3.82 16.77
N PHE A 128 9.83 2.53 16.58
CA PHE A 128 8.83 1.51 16.80
C PHE A 128 9.14 0.74 18.08
N LYS A 129 8.26 0.89 19.08
CA LYS A 129 8.47 0.34 20.43
C LYS A 129 8.57 -1.18 20.43
N ASP A 130 7.73 -1.87 19.66
CA ASP A 130 7.65 -3.33 19.63
C ASP A 130 8.94 -3.98 19.11
N TRP A 131 9.61 -3.31 18.16
CA TRP A 131 10.88 -3.76 17.59
C TRP A 131 12.10 -3.07 18.21
N LYS A 132 11.87 -2.16 19.16
CA LYS A 132 12.90 -1.33 19.81
C LYS A 132 13.91 -0.72 18.83
N ASN A 133 13.43 -0.26 17.67
CA ASN A 133 14.30 0.20 16.59
C ASN A 133 13.66 1.32 15.76
N TYR A 134 14.49 2.01 14.98
CA TYR A 134 14.09 3.08 14.07
C TYR A 134 13.88 2.54 12.66
N TYR A 135 12.76 2.92 12.04
CA TYR A 135 12.44 2.56 10.68
C TYR A 135 12.00 3.78 9.90
N ALA A 136 12.30 3.77 8.59
CA ALA A 136 11.70 4.72 7.70
C ALA A 136 10.20 4.40 7.56
N THR A 137 9.37 5.43 7.66
CA THR A 137 7.90 5.34 7.61
C THR A 137 7.32 5.89 6.31
N SER A 138 8.13 6.62 5.54
CA SER A 138 7.83 7.03 4.18
C SER A 138 9.10 7.24 3.38
N MET A 139 8.97 7.19 2.05
CA MET A 139 10.02 7.50 1.11
C MET A 139 9.45 8.33 -0.04
N SER A 140 10.08 9.46 -0.33
CA SER A 140 9.68 10.41 -1.37
C SER A 140 10.87 10.85 -2.23
N ASP A 141 10.57 11.32 -3.43
CA ASP A 141 11.59 11.88 -4.33
C ASP A 141 12.23 13.14 -3.72
N ILE A 142 13.53 13.31 -3.93
CA ILE A 142 14.29 14.49 -3.48
C ILE A 142 13.76 15.79 -4.08
N ALA A 143 13.14 15.75 -5.26
CA ALA A 143 12.49 16.90 -5.89
C ALA A 143 11.38 17.51 -5.01
N ARG A 144 10.78 16.72 -4.11
CA ARG A 144 9.75 17.20 -3.18
C ARG A 144 10.30 17.89 -1.93
N ARG A 145 11.61 18.11 -1.82
CA ARG A 145 12.26 18.73 -0.65
C ARG A 145 11.58 20.03 -0.20
N ARG A 146 11.42 20.98 -1.12
CA ARG A 146 10.83 22.29 -0.83
C ARG A 146 9.38 22.20 -0.37
N GLU A 147 8.64 21.20 -0.84
CA GLU A 147 7.28 20.92 -0.42
C GLU A 147 7.26 20.42 1.03
N ILE A 148 8.11 19.42 1.32
CA ILE A 148 8.21 18.79 2.65
C ILE A 148 8.71 19.78 3.72
N GLU A 149 9.65 20.66 3.39
CA GLU A 149 10.15 21.70 4.29
C GLU A 149 9.05 22.69 4.76
N LYS A 150 7.94 22.79 4.00
CA LYS A 150 6.79 23.63 4.34
C LYS A 150 5.73 22.90 5.18
N MET A 151 5.78 21.57 5.28
CA MET A 151 4.79 20.74 6.01
C MET A 151 5.05 20.70 7.53
N LYS A 152 5.54 21.80 8.11
CA LYS A 152 5.93 21.87 9.52
C LYS A 152 4.74 21.71 10.46
#